data_AF-A0A348AF92-F1
#
_entry.id   AF-A0A348AF92-F1
#
_cell.length_a   1.000
_cell.length_b   1.000
_cell.length_c   1.000
_cell.angle_alpha   90.00
_cell.angle_beta   90.00
_cell.angle_gamma   90.00
#
_symmetry.space_group_name_H-M   'P 1'
#
loop_
_entity.id
_entity.type
_entity.pdbx_description
1 polymer ?
#
loop_
_entity_poly.entity_id
_entity_poly.type
_entity_poly.pdbx_seq_one_letter_code
_entity_poly.pdbx_strand_id
1 'polypeptide(L)' 'MGKHVECTDVATCAEVMKLLRVQRHDFLNHLQVIHAMIQLGKSDKALQYIEKLAQDPKLVTNPLAAYETGQTTDD' A
#
# COMPACT_ATOMS: atom_id res chain seq x y z
N MET A 1 29.67 -14.77 -27.74
CA MET A 1 29.50 -13.39 -27.23
C MET A 1 28.09 -12.95 -27.60
N GLY A 2 27.09 -13.02 -26.72
CA GLY A 2 26.73 -11.96 -25.76
C GLY A 2 25.58 -11.13 -26.38
N LYS A 3 24.37 -11.01 -25.83
CA LYS A 3 23.86 -11.28 -24.48
C LYS A 3 22.46 -11.90 -24.62
N HIS A 4 22.19 -12.94 -23.82
CA HIS A 4 20.82 -13.34 -23.50
C HIS A 4 20.13 -12.10 -22.94
N VAL A 5 18.98 -11.72 -23.52
CA VAL A 5 18.06 -10.79 -22.85
C VAL A 5 17.43 -11.60 -21.74
N GLU A 6 18.15 -11.70 -20.62
CA GLU A 6 17.58 -12.18 -19.38
C GLU A 6 16.63 -11.06 -18.93
N CYS A 7 15.34 -11.31 -19.11
CA CYS A 7 14.30 -10.46 -18.56
C CYS A 7 14.36 -10.62 -17.03
N THR A 8 15.26 -9.89 -16.38
CA THR A 8 15.34 -9.80 -14.92
C THR A 8 14.44 -8.66 -14.43
N ASP A 9 13.21 -8.60 -14.91
CA ASP A 9 12.23 -7.59 -14.46
C ASP A 9 10.90 -8.21 -14.07
N VAL A 10 10.99 -9.22 -13.20
CA VAL A 10 9.86 -9.68 -12.38
C VAL A 10 10.38 -9.77 -10.95
N ALA A 11 10.36 -8.63 -10.25
CA ALA A 11 10.03 -8.65 -8.83
C ALA A 11 8.87 -9.64 -8.66
N THR A 12 9.10 -10.71 -7.93
CA THR A 12 8.38 -11.97 -8.08
C THR A 12 6.86 -11.77 -7.90
N CYS A 13 6.05 -12.51 -8.65
CA CYS A 13 4.58 -12.51 -8.47
C CYS A 13 4.19 -12.74 -6.99
N ALA A 14 5.03 -13.46 -6.23
CA ALA A 14 4.91 -13.63 -4.79
C ALA A 14 5.09 -12.34 -3.96
N GLU A 15 6.05 -11.49 -4.31
CA GLU A 15 6.28 -10.19 -3.66
C GLU A 15 5.13 -9.22 -3.94
N VAL A 16 4.65 -9.17 -5.19
CA VAL A 16 3.46 -8.39 -5.55
C VAL A 16 2.24 -8.89 -4.77
N MET A 17 2.03 -10.21 -4.69
CA MET A 17 0.95 -10.78 -3.87
C MET A 17 1.09 -10.43 -2.39
N LYS A 18 2.32 -10.39 -1.85
CA LYS A 18 2.56 -9.99 -0.45
C LYS A 18 2.18 -8.54 -0.23
N LEU A 19 2.60 -7.63 -1.11
CA LEU A 19 2.24 -6.20 -1.05
C LEU A 19 0.72 -6.00 -1.12
N LEU A 20 0.03 -6.68 -2.04
CA LEU A 20 -1.42 -6.61 -2.16
C LEU A 20 -2.15 -7.13 -0.91
N ARG A 21 -1.61 -8.15 -0.24
CA ARG A 21 -2.17 -8.66 1.03
C ARG A 21 -2.06 -7.63 2.15
N VAL A 22 -0.92 -6.96 2.26
CA VAL A 22 -0.70 -5.88 3.25
C VAL A 22 -1.64 -4.71 2.95
N GLN A 23 -1.72 -4.26 1.70
CA GLN A 23 -2.62 -3.17 1.31
C GLN A 23 -4.09 -3.51 1.60
N ARG A 24 -4.52 -4.75 1.32
CA ARG A 24 -5.87 -5.21 1.63
C ARG A 24 -6.12 -5.24 3.14
N HIS A 25 -5.16 -5.69 3.93
CA HIS A 25 -5.26 -5.70 5.39
C HIS A 25 -5.48 -4.27 5.92
N ASP A 26 -4.65 -3.33 5.48
CA ASP A 26 -4.71 -1.95 5.95
C ASP A 26 -6.03 -1.29 5.55
N PHE A 27 -6.49 -1.54 4.32
CA PHE A 27 -7.81 -1.09 3.85
C PHE A 27 -8.96 -1.63 4.73
N LEU A 28 -8.96 -2.93 5.03
CA LEU A 28 -9.98 -3.55 5.88
C LEU A 28 -9.93 -2.99 7.31
N ASN A 29 -8.75 -2.75 7.85
CA ASN A 29 -8.57 -2.13 9.16
C ASN A 29 -9.17 -0.72 9.20
N HIS A 30 -8.91 0.12 8.20
CA HIS A 30 -9.52 1.45 8.11
C HIS A 30 -11.06 1.38 8.09
N LEU A 31 -11.64 0.45 7.32
CA LEU A 31 -13.08 0.22 7.31
C LEU A 31 -13.62 -0.25 8.67
N GLN A 32 -12.92 -1.15 9.35
CA GLN A 32 -13.32 -1.61 10.69
C GLN A 32 -13.34 -0.47 11.71
N VAL A 33 -12.33 0.41 11.68
CA VAL A 33 -12.27 1.59 12.54
C VAL A 33 -13.45 2.53 12.27
N ILE A 34 -13.73 2.82 10.99
CA ILE A 34 -14.88 3.66 10.59
C ILE A 34 -16.20 3.03 11.05
N HIS A 35 -16.38 1.73 10.79
CA HIS A 35 -17.57 0.98 11.18
C HIS A 35 -17.78 1.02 12.69
N ALA A 36 -16.73 0.81 13.49
CA ALA A 36 -16.81 0.90 14.95
C ALA A 36 -17.17 2.32 15.42
N MET A 37 -16.64 3.38 14.79
CA MET A 37 -17.03 4.76 15.11
C MET A 37 -18.51 5.01 14.84
N ILE A 38 -19.04 4.53 13.70
CA ILE A 38 -20.46 4.65 13.36
C ILE A 38 -21.34 3.89 14.37
N GLN A 39 -20.98 2.65 14.71
CA GLN A 39 -21.73 1.85 15.69
C GLN A 39 -21.77 2.49 17.08
N LEU A 40 -20.73 3.25 17.45
CA LEU A 40 -20.66 3.98 18.72
C LEU A 40 -21.34 5.37 18.66
N GLY A 41 -22.01 5.71 17.56
CA GLY A 41 -22.66 7.01 17.36
C GLY A 41 -21.67 8.18 17.18
N LYS A 42 -20.40 7.89 16.89
CA LYS A 42 -19.32 8.88 16.73
C LYS A 42 -19.17 9.31 15.27
N SER A 43 -20.26 9.67 14.62
CA SER A 43 -20.30 9.98 13.18
C SER A 43 -19.35 11.11 12.78
N ASP A 44 -19.25 12.18 13.58
CA ASP A 44 -18.33 13.30 13.30
C ASP A 44 -16.86 12.85 13.32
N LYS A 45 -16.51 11.93 14.23
CA LYS A 45 -15.16 11.36 14.29
C LYS A 45 -14.89 10.43 13.11
N ALA A 46 -15.89 9.68 12.65
CA ALA A 46 -15.79 8.86 11.45
C ALA A 46 -15.53 9.72 10.21
N LEU A 47 -16.26 10.84 10.06
CA LEU A 47 -16.05 11.80 8.97
C LEU A 47 -14.65 12.42 9.00
N GLN A 48 -14.22 12.91 10.16
CA GLN A 48 -12.85 13.44 10.33
C GLN A 48 -11.78 12.39 10.03
N TYR A 49 -12.02 11.12 10.40
CA TYR A 49 -11.11 10.04 10.09
C TYR A 49 -11.03 9.79 8.58
N ILE A 50 -12.16 9.78 7.88
CA ILE A 50 -12.22 9.64 6.42
C ILE A 50 -11.51 10.80 5.72
N GLU A 51 -11.71 12.05 6.15
CA GLU A 51 -11.02 13.22 5.57
C GLU A 51 -9.50 13.13 5.76
N LYS A 52 -9.04 12.76 6.95
CA LYS A 52 -7.62 12.55 7.22
C LYS A 52 -7.05 11.42 6.39
N LEU A 53 -7.80 10.32 6.28
CA LEU A 53 -7.42 9.18 5.46
C LEU A 53 -7.29 9.62 3.99
N ALA A 54 -8.27 10.32 3.43
CA ALA A 54 -8.23 10.81 2.04
C ALA A 54 -7.05 11.74 1.73
N GLN A 55 -6.50 12.43 2.74
CA GLN A 55 -5.32 13.28 2.61
C GLN A 55 -4.00 12.53 2.84
N ASP A 56 -4.04 11.26 3.27
CA ASP A 56 -2.84 10.47 3.56
C ASP A 56 -2.10 10.09 2.26
N PRO A 57 -0.86 10.58 2.04
CA PRO A 57 -0.05 10.23 0.88
C PRO A 57 0.23 8.72 0.79
N LYS A 58 0.06 7.97 1.89
CA LYS A 58 0.23 6.52 1.96
C LYS A 58 -0.85 5.73 1.20
N LEU A 59 -1.98 6.35 0.88
CA LEU A 59 -3.03 5.70 0.08
C LEU A 59 -2.77 5.77 -1.43
N VAL A 60 -2.03 6.79 -1.87
CA VAL A 60 -1.73 7.06 -3.29
C VAL A 60 -0.30 6.65 -3.64
N THR A 61 0.48 6.13 -2.68
CA THR A 61 1.85 5.72 -2.94
C THR A 61 1.82 4.51 -3.85
N ASN A 62 2.39 4.70 -5.05
CA ASN A 62 2.70 3.61 -5.94
C ASN A 62 3.58 2.61 -5.17
N PRO A 63 3.07 1.42 -4.77
CA PRO A 63 3.85 0.46 -3.99
C PRO A 63 5.11 0.01 -4.75
N LEU A 64 5.08 0.20 -6.08
CA LEU A 64 6.18 -0.08 -6.99
C LEU A 64 7.30 0.98 -6.87
N ALA A 65 6.96 2.26 -6.68
CA ALA A 65 7.97 3.32 -6.51
C ALA A 65 8.83 3.14 -5.24
N ALA A 66 8.32 2.42 -4.24
CA ALA A 66 9.07 2.10 -3.03
C ALA A 66 10.07 0.94 -3.23
N TYR A 67 9.96 0.12 -4.29
CA TYR A 67 11.00 -0.85 -4.65
C TYR A 67 12.11 -0.21 -5.50
N GLU A 68 11.79 0.81 -6.31
CA GLU A 68 12.76 1.44 -7.23
C GLU A 68 13.88 2.17 -6.50
N THR A 69 13.60 2.72 -5.31
CA THR A 69 14.58 3.45 -4.49
C THR A 69 15.51 2.54 -3.68
N GLY A 70 15.32 1.21 -3.74
CA GLY A 70 16.17 0.22 -3.08
C GLY A 70 17.36 -0.28 -3.91
N GLN A 71 17.58 0.25 -5.13
CA GLN A 71 18.64 -0.22 -6.05
C GLN A 71 19.78 0.77 -6.31
N THR A 72 19.89 1.89 -5.58
CA THR A 72 21.09 2.74 -5.66
C THR A 72 21.85 2.71 -4.34
N THR A 73 22.77 1.75 -4.24
CA THR A 73 24.16 1.83 -3.73
C THR A 73 24.51 0.49 -3.08
N ASP A 74 25.13 -0.40 -3.84
CA ASP A 74 26.27 -1.21 -3.39
C ASP A 74 26.99 -1.70 -4.67
N ASP A 75 28.24 -1.22 -4.80
CA ASP A 75 29.31 -1.50 -5.79
C ASP A 75 29.13 -1.15 -7.30
#